data_AF-A0A495KZX3-F1
#
_entry.id   AF-A0A495KZX3-F1
#
_cell.length_a   1.000
_cell.length_b   1.000
_cell.length_c   1.000
_cell.angle_alpha   90.00
_cell.angle_beta   90.00
_cell.angle_gamma   90.00
#
_symmetry.space_group_name_H-M   'P 1'
#
loop_
_entity.id
_entity.type
_entity.pdbx_description
1 polymer ?
#
loop_
_entity_poly.entity_id
_entity_poly.type
_entity_poly.pdbx_seq_one_letter_code
_entity_poly.pdbx_strand_id
1 'polypeptide(L)'
;MVGEQLMEGLRRAVRGRGRERERAVLILRSVIASTLAWAVAAQLVDTSQVAFAPFSALLVVRPSVYRSVLDSGRYVAAVFLGALLAGAAGITVGVQLWAFVLVVLVALILGQASLFRDQGRQIPVVAAFAFAGGSAASASEIGELLLMVCVGSGSALLTQLVLAPSVRFRDAEDAVRGFADSLAYLVDEIANGMREGRDGLDTRRWVRMAQSLSSTRENARAAVERQDERVRLNPRRVLMRSGSTVSLGTYRKWIAAMDRASWHLRSITSTLDTLERGTSRLPAESEGFLRVYGDLLDAVSDVLWTLHEDRAWESDRVPEGLSRRLDRALEVVDRCRTDLERGESGSHWHVRGSLLTDVERLLHELQEGRSDAEDE
;
A
#
# COMPACT_ATOMS: atom_id res chain seq x y z
N MET A 1 -27.19 29.19 7.76
CA MET A 1 -27.26 27.93 8.53
C MET A 1 -26.68 26.71 7.78
N VAL A 2 -27.11 26.39 6.55
CA VAL A 2 -26.56 25.23 5.79
C VAL A 2 -25.11 25.45 5.29
N GLY A 3 -24.74 26.69 4.94
CA GLY A 3 -23.40 27.02 4.43
C GLY A 3 -22.27 26.94 5.48
N GLU A 4 -22.54 27.33 6.73
CA GLU A 4 -21.54 27.26 7.81
C GLU A 4 -21.25 25.81 8.24
N GLN A 5 -22.27 24.95 8.26
CA GLN A 5 -22.10 23.52 8.53
C GLN A 5 -21.27 22.81 7.44
N LEU A 6 -21.42 23.23 6.17
CA LEU A 6 -20.62 22.75 5.05
C LEU A 6 -19.15 23.18 5.16
N MET A 7 -18.89 24.44 5.53
CA MET A 7 -17.52 24.95 5.70
C MET A 7 -16.81 24.36 6.93
N GLU A 8 -17.52 24.10 8.03
CA GLU A 8 -16.96 23.40 9.18
C GLU A 8 -16.70 21.91 8.89
N GLY A 9 -17.57 21.26 8.12
CA GLY A 9 -17.35 19.89 7.63
C GLY A 9 -16.13 19.77 6.73
N LEU A 10 -15.92 20.75 5.83
CA LEU A 10 -14.73 20.86 4.98
C LEU A 10 -13.45 21.08 5.80
N ARG A 11 -13.47 21.96 6.81
CA ARG A 11 -12.32 22.20 7.70
C ARG A 11 -11.98 21.00 8.59
N ARG A 12 -12.98 20.24 9.05
CA ARG A 12 -12.78 19.01 9.85
C ARG A 12 -12.31 17.83 8.99
N ALA A 13 -12.82 17.70 7.76
CA ALA A 13 -12.38 16.68 6.79
C ALA A 13 -10.91 16.84 6.35
N VAL A 14 -10.37 18.06 6.40
CA VAL A 14 -8.94 18.35 6.15
C VAL A 14 -8.04 17.94 7.33
N ARG A 15 -8.58 17.84 8.56
CA ARG A 15 -7.81 17.58 9.80
C ARG A 15 -7.92 16.15 10.35
N GLY A 16 -8.82 15.29 9.88
CA GLY A 16 -9.01 13.92 10.40
C GLY A 16 -9.14 12.81 9.35
N ARG A 17 -8.50 11.65 9.58
CA ARG A 17 -8.61 10.40 8.79
C ARG A 17 -9.93 9.64 9.09
N GLY A 18 -11.08 10.24 8.80
CA GLY A 18 -12.41 9.66 9.11
C GLY A 18 -13.33 9.44 7.89
N ARG A 19 -14.40 8.64 8.08
CA ARG A 19 -15.48 8.36 7.10
C ARG A 19 -16.10 9.63 6.48
N GLU A 20 -16.04 10.75 7.19
CA GLU A 20 -16.52 12.05 6.73
C GLU A 20 -15.69 12.60 5.56
N ARG A 21 -14.37 12.39 5.56
CA ARG A 21 -13.48 12.77 4.46
C ARG A 21 -13.77 11.95 3.21
N GLU A 22 -14.02 10.65 3.36
CA GLU A 22 -14.37 9.78 2.24
C GLU A 22 -15.68 10.21 1.58
N ARG A 23 -16.69 10.57 2.38
CA ARG A 23 -17.95 11.13 1.87
C ARG A 23 -17.75 12.46 1.16
N ALA A 24 -16.98 13.39 1.74
CA ALA A 24 -16.71 14.68 1.13
C ALA A 24 -15.95 14.54 -0.21
N VAL A 25 -14.96 13.65 -0.26
CA VAL A 25 -14.21 13.35 -1.50
C VAL A 25 -15.12 12.72 -2.55
N LEU A 26 -16.03 11.82 -2.15
CA LEU A 26 -16.99 11.25 -3.08
C LEU A 26 -17.91 12.32 -3.67
N ILE A 27 -18.48 13.19 -2.84
CA ILE A 27 -19.36 14.29 -3.28
C ILE A 27 -18.60 15.19 -4.26
N LEU A 28 -17.37 15.60 -3.93
CA LEU A 28 -16.57 16.46 -4.80
C LEU A 28 -16.27 15.78 -6.15
N ARG A 29 -15.92 14.49 -6.14
CA ARG A 29 -15.70 13.71 -7.37
C ARG A 29 -16.98 13.62 -8.21
N SER A 30 -18.13 13.39 -7.58
CA SER A 30 -19.43 13.35 -8.25
C SER A 30 -19.74 14.68 -8.94
N VAL A 31 -19.49 15.81 -8.26
CA VAL A 31 -19.67 17.14 -8.85
C VAL A 31 -18.74 17.33 -10.06
N ILE A 32 -17.43 17.08 -9.90
CA ILE A 32 -16.46 17.24 -10.99
C ILE A 32 -16.82 16.36 -12.20
N ALA A 33 -17.14 15.09 -11.97
CA ALA A 33 -17.50 14.15 -13.03
C ALA A 33 -18.77 14.59 -13.78
N SER A 34 -19.80 15.00 -13.03
CA SER A 34 -21.08 15.44 -13.58
C SER A 34 -20.94 16.74 -14.39
N THR A 35 -20.19 17.72 -13.87
CA THR A 35 -19.91 18.98 -14.57
C THR A 35 -19.07 18.76 -15.83
N LEU A 36 -18.06 17.89 -15.77
CA LEU A 36 -17.24 17.54 -16.93
C LEU A 36 -18.08 16.85 -18.01
N ALA A 37 -18.92 15.89 -17.62
CA ALA A 37 -19.82 15.20 -18.54
C ALA A 37 -20.78 16.17 -19.23
N TRP A 38 -21.36 17.13 -18.50
CA TRP A 38 -22.23 18.16 -19.07
C TRP A 38 -21.48 19.05 -20.07
N ALA A 39 -20.30 19.54 -19.69
CA ALA A 39 -19.51 20.42 -20.55
C ALA A 39 -19.11 19.75 -21.86
N VAL A 40 -18.73 18.47 -21.81
CA VAL A 40 -18.39 17.67 -23.00
C VAL A 40 -19.63 17.38 -23.85
N ALA A 41 -20.74 16.99 -23.22
CA ALA A 41 -21.99 16.70 -23.91
C ALA A 41 -22.55 17.91 -24.67
N ALA A 42 -22.53 19.09 -24.03
CA ALA A 42 -23.03 20.34 -24.63
C ALA A 42 -22.21 20.80 -25.85
N GLN A 43 -20.98 20.32 -26.04
CA GLN A 43 -20.16 20.63 -27.22
C GLN A 43 -20.34 19.61 -28.35
N LEU A 44 -20.86 18.42 -28.06
CA LEU A 44 -20.98 17.33 -29.03
C LEU A 44 -22.29 17.37 -29.80
N VAL A 45 -23.41 17.68 -29.13
CA VAL A 45 -24.74 17.59 -29.73
C VAL A 45 -25.69 18.63 -29.13
N ASP A 46 -26.39 19.39 -29.96
CA ASP A 46 -27.52 20.26 -29.58
C ASP A 46 -28.83 19.46 -29.51
N THR A 47 -28.90 18.50 -28.58
CA THR A 47 -30.11 17.67 -28.36
C THR A 47 -30.70 17.91 -26.97
N SER A 48 -32.02 17.77 -26.84
CA SER A 48 -32.77 17.67 -25.57
C SER A 48 -32.25 16.61 -24.58
N GLN A 49 -31.37 15.71 -25.00
CA GLN A 49 -30.88 14.56 -24.25
C GLN A 49 -29.54 14.81 -23.53
N VAL A 50 -28.96 16.02 -23.64
CA VAL A 50 -27.70 16.41 -22.97
C VAL A 50 -27.72 16.12 -21.46
N ALA A 51 -28.91 16.17 -20.83
CA ALA A 51 -29.10 15.87 -19.41
C ALA A 51 -28.80 14.42 -19.00
N PHE A 52 -28.74 13.47 -19.93
CA PHE A 52 -28.36 12.08 -19.61
C PHE A 52 -26.87 11.94 -19.28
N ALA A 53 -25.99 12.78 -19.83
CA ALA A 53 -24.56 12.74 -19.55
C ALA A 53 -24.20 12.97 -18.07
N PRO A 54 -24.63 14.06 -17.40
CA PRO A 54 -24.36 14.25 -15.97
C PRO A 54 -25.04 13.20 -15.10
N PHE A 55 -26.22 12.69 -15.49
CA PHE A 55 -26.95 11.65 -14.78
C PHE A 55 -26.17 10.33 -14.78
N SER A 56 -25.69 9.89 -15.95
CA SER A 56 -24.85 8.72 -16.07
C SER A 56 -23.53 8.87 -15.30
N ALA A 57 -22.93 10.07 -15.33
CA ALA A 57 -21.71 10.32 -14.54
C ALA A 57 -21.95 10.11 -13.04
N LEU A 58 -23.05 10.61 -12.49
CA LEU A 58 -23.38 10.44 -11.07
C LEU A 58 -23.60 8.97 -10.68
N LEU A 59 -24.21 8.17 -11.56
CA LEU A 59 -24.46 6.75 -11.31
C LEU A 59 -23.19 5.90 -11.41
N VAL A 60 -22.21 6.34 -12.20
CA VAL A 60 -20.94 5.66 -12.38
C VAL A 60 -19.94 6.01 -11.28
N VAL A 61 -20.00 7.22 -10.71
CA VAL A 61 -19.08 7.62 -9.63
C VAL A 61 -19.27 6.74 -8.39
N ARG A 62 -18.23 5.96 -8.06
CA ARG A 62 -18.19 5.11 -6.87
C ARG A 62 -16.99 5.42 -5.96
N PRO A 63 -17.02 5.01 -4.68
CA PRO A 63 -15.89 5.16 -3.76
C PRO A 63 -14.63 4.37 -4.17
N SER A 64 -14.80 3.24 -4.87
CA SER A 64 -13.72 2.35 -5.29
C SER A 64 -13.58 2.33 -6.81
N VAL A 65 -12.40 2.70 -7.32
CA VAL A 65 -12.10 2.74 -8.77
C VAL A 65 -12.20 1.34 -9.39
N TYR A 66 -11.73 0.29 -8.71
CA TYR A 66 -11.75 -1.08 -9.22
C TYR A 66 -13.17 -1.63 -9.40
N ARG A 67 -14.00 -1.51 -8.36
CA ARG A 67 -15.43 -1.86 -8.47
C ARG A 67 -16.14 -0.96 -9.48
N SER A 68 -15.74 0.32 -9.55
CA SER A 68 -16.32 1.25 -10.51
C SER A 68 -16.16 0.79 -11.95
N VAL A 69 -15.03 0.23 -12.37
CA VAL A 69 -14.82 -0.17 -13.78
C VAL A 69 -15.74 -1.34 -14.16
N LEU A 70 -15.80 -2.38 -13.32
CA LEU A 70 -16.66 -3.54 -13.59
C LEU A 70 -18.14 -3.17 -13.49
N ASP A 71 -18.52 -2.39 -12.49
CA ASP A 71 -19.91 -1.98 -12.29
C ASP A 71 -20.34 -0.88 -13.26
N SER A 72 -19.41 -0.07 -13.80
CA SER A 72 -19.70 0.86 -14.90
C SER A 72 -19.96 0.11 -16.19
N GLY A 73 -19.20 -0.94 -16.48
CA GLY A 73 -19.48 -1.81 -17.64
C GLY A 73 -20.87 -2.44 -17.55
N ARG A 74 -21.24 -2.95 -16.36
CA ARG A 74 -22.60 -3.48 -16.11
C ARG A 74 -23.67 -2.40 -16.20
N TYR A 75 -23.41 -1.19 -15.71
CA TYR A 75 -24.31 -0.04 -15.84
C TYR A 75 -24.55 0.32 -17.30
N VAL A 76 -23.49 0.49 -18.09
CA VAL A 76 -23.58 0.80 -19.51
C VAL A 76 -24.35 -0.30 -20.24
N ALA A 77 -24.04 -1.58 -19.99
CA ALA A 77 -24.78 -2.69 -20.60
C ALA A 77 -26.27 -2.68 -20.23
N ALA A 78 -26.60 -2.40 -18.96
CA ALA A 78 -27.98 -2.29 -18.50
C ALA A 78 -28.74 -1.13 -19.18
N VAL A 79 -28.10 0.03 -19.30
CA VAL A 79 -28.66 1.21 -19.97
C VAL A 79 -28.87 0.94 -21.45
N PHE A 80 -27.90 0.31 -22.12
CA PHE A 80 -28.02 -0.09 -23.52
C PHE A 80 -29.19 -1.04 -23.73
N LEU A 81 -29.32 -2.06 -22.89
CA LEU A 81 -30.41 -3.02 -22.96
C LEU A 81 -31.77 -2.35 -22.77
N GLY A 82 -31.91 -1.45 -21.79
CA GLY A 82 -33.13 -0.69 -21.55
C GLY A 82 -33.51 0.24 -22.70
N ALA A 83 -32.53 0.97 -23.26
CA ALA A 83 -32.75 1.87 -24.38
C ALA A 83 -33.10 1.11 -25.68
N LEU A 84 -32.46 -0.02 -25.94
CA LEU A 84 -32.78 -0.89 -27.08
C LEU A 84 -34.18 -1.51 -26.96
N LEU A 85 -34.59 -1.94 -25.76
CA LEU A 85 -35.95 -2.42 -25.51
C LEU A 85 -36.99 -1.34 -25.78
N ALA A 86 -36.77 -0.14 -25.25
CA ALA A 86 -37.65 1.00 -25.47
C ALA A 86 -37.74 1.35 -26.95
N GLY A 87 -36.60 1.45 -27.63
CA GLY A 87 -36.52 1.74 -29.05
C GLY A 87 -37.17 0.69 -29.94
N ALA A 88 -36.94 -0.59 -29.67
CA ALA A 88 -37.56 -1.68 -30.42
C ALA A 88 -39.09 -1.59 -30.34
N ALA A 89 -39.65 -1.35 -29.16
CA ALA A 89 -41.08 -1.17 -29.00
C ALA A 89 -41.60 0.15 -29.59
N GLY A 90 -40.90 1.26 -29.37
CA GLY A 90 -41.30 2.59 -29.83
C GLY A 90 -41.33 2.70 -31.35
N ILE A 91 -40.35 2.14 -32.04
CA ILE A 91 -40.26 2.17 -33.51
C ILE A 91 -41.26 1.21 -34.17
N THR A 92 -41.49 0.02 -33.58
CA THR A 92 -42.36 -1.00 -34.19
C THR A 92 -43.84 -0.82 -33.88
N VAL A 93 -44.17 -0.46 -32.65
CA VAL A 93 -45.55 -0.39 -32.13
C VAL A 93 -46.03 1.06 -31.98
N GLY A 94 -45.11 2.01 -31.88
CA GLY A 94 -45.40 3.39 -31.51
C GLY A 94 -45.52 3.58 -29.99
N VAL A 95 -45.51 4.84 -29.57
CA VAL A 95 -45.59 5.22 -28.14
C VAL A 95 -47.02 5.09 -27.63
N GLN A 96 -47.37 3.88 -27.15
CA GLN A 96 -48.70 3.56 -26.61
C GLN A 96 -48.60 3.07 -25.16
N LEU A 97 -49.65 3.28 -24.36
CA LEU A 97 -49.65 2.93 -22.93
C LEU A 97 -49.44 1.42 -22.69
N TRP A 98 -50.07 0.57 -23.48
CA TRP A 98 -49.92 -0.88 -23.34
C TRP A 98 -48.52 -1.37 -23.75
N ALA A 99 -47.91 -0.73 -24.76
CA ALA A 99 -46.54 -1.01 -25.17
C ALA A 99 -45.55 -0.62 -24.07
N PHE A 100 -45.79 0.51 -23.39
CA PHE A 100 -45.02 0.90 -22.20
C PHE A 100 -45.09 -0.15 -21.09
N VAL A 101 -46.30 -0.65 -20.77
CA VAL A 101 -46.48 -1.70 -19.75
C VAL A 101 -45.66 -2.94 -20.12
N LEU A 102 -45.70 -3.37 -21.38
CA LEU A 102 -44.95 -4.53 -21.86
C LEU A 102 -43.44 -4.31 -21.75
N VAL A 103 -42.95 -3.15 -22.19
CA VAL A 103 -41.53 -2.79 -22.12
C VAL A 103 -41.01 -2.82 -20.69
N VAL A 104 -41.76 -2.20 -19.76
CA VAL A 104 -41.38 -2.17 -18.33
C VAL A 104 -41.38 -3.58 -17.74
N LEU A 105 -42.38 -4.41 -18.06
CA LEU A 105 -42.45 -5.80 -17.60
C LEU A 105 -41.23 -6.60 -18.07
N VAL A 106 -40.91 -6.53 -19.37
CA VAL A 106 -39.77 -7.24 -19.96
C VAL A 106 -38.45 -6.73 -19.36
N ALA A 107 -38.31 -5.41 -19.21
CA ALA A 107 -37.14 -4.79 -18.60
C ALA A 107 -36.95 -5.22 -17.13
N LEU A 108 -38.03 -5.37 -16.35
CA LEU A 108 -37.99 -5.88 -14.99
C LEU A 108 -37.54 -7.34 -14.94
N ILE A 109 -38.04 -8.19 -15.84
CA ILE A 109 -37.64 -9.60 -15.93
C ILE A 109 -36.16 -9.71 -16.27
N LEU A 110 -35.69 -8.97 -17.29
CA LEU A 110 -34.28 -8.95 -17.69
C LEU A 110 -33.39 -8.37 -16.59
N GLY A 111 -33.92 -7.42 -15.81
CA GLY A 111 -33.26 -6.86 -14.61
C GLY A 111 -32.97 -7.86 -13.50
N GLN A 112 -33.65 -9.02 -13.47
CA GLN A 112 -33.40 -10.08 -12.48
C GLN A 112 -32.22 -11.00 -12.87
N ALA A 113 -31.69 -10.87 -14.08
CA ALA A 113 -30.59 -11.73 -14.51
C ALA A 113 -29.33 -11.50 -13.67
N SER A 114 -28.69 -12.60 -13.23
CA SER A 114 -27.49 -12.58 -12.37
C SER A 114 -26.30 -11.83 -12.97
N LEU A 115 -26.30 -11.63 -14.29
CA LEU A 115 -25.29 -10.90 -15.04
C LEU A 115 -25.18 -9.42 -14.62
N PHE A 116 -26.30 -8.77 -14.29
CA PHE A 116 -26.34 -7.33 -14.02
C PHE A 116 -26.19 -6.95 -12.54
N ARG A 117 -26.30 -7.91 -11.61
CA ARG A 117 -26.19 -7.70 -10.16
C ARG A 117 -26.99 -6.46 -9.72
N ASP A 118 -26.37 -5.54 -8.96
CA ASP A 118 -27.00 -4.32 -8.45
C ASP A 118 -27.45 -3.33 -9.55
N GLN A 119 -26.93 -3.47 -10.78
CA GLN A 119 -27.25 -2.58 -11.91
C GLN A 119 -28.51 -3.01 -12.69
N GLY A 120 -29.08 -4.18 -12.40
CA GLY A 120 -30.31 -4.65 -13.06
C GLY A 120 -31.50 -3.70 -12.87
N ARG A 121 -31.49 -2.92 -11.79
CA ARG A 121 -32.53 -1.90 -11.51
C ARG A 121 -32.52 -0.74 -12.50
N GLN A 122 -31.43 -0.52 -13.23
CA GLN A 122 -31.31 0.56 -14.19
C GLN A 122 -32.02 0.25 -15.52
N ILE A 123 -32.14 -1.04 -15.88
CA ILE A 123 -32.79 -1.49 -17.12
C ILE A 123 -34.23 -0.95 -17.22
N PRO A 124 -35.14 -1.18 -16.25
CA PRO A 124 -36.51 -0.67 -16.32
C PRO A 124 -36.60 0.84 -16.21
N VAL A 125 -35.70 1.48 -15.44
CA VAL A 125 -35.66 2.95 -15.30
C VAL A 125 -35.35 3.59 -16.65
N VAL A 126 -34.28 3.15 -17.30
CA VAL A 126 -33.86 3.68 -18.60
C VAL A 126 -34.91 3.36 -19.67
N ALA A 127 -35.45 2.15 -19.70
CA ALA A 127 -36.47 1.77 -20.67
C ALA A 127 -37.71 2.66 -20.55
N ALA A 128 -38.16 2.93 -19.32
CA ALA A 128 -39.29 3.82 -19.07
C ALA A 128 -38.99 5.26 -19.49
N PHE A 129 -37.83 5.81 -19.12
CA PHE A 129 -37.44 7.18 -19.49
C PHE A 129 -37.24 7.35 -20.99
N ALA A 130 -36.62 6.40 -21.67
CA ALA A 130 -36.42 6.46 -23.12
C ALA A 130 -37.75 6.33 -23.88
N PHE A 131 -38.67 5.48 -23.40
CA PHE A 131 -39.99 5.30 -24.02
C PHE A 131 -40.90 6.52 -23.80
N ALA A 132 -40.93 7.07 -22.59
CA ALA A 132 -41.78 8.22 -22.25
C ALA A 132 -41.18 9.56 -22.70
N GLY A 133 -39.85 9.68 -22.73
CA GLY A 133 -39.12 10.90 -23.06
C GLY A 133 -38.99 11.17 -24.57
N GLY A 134 -39.60 10.34 -25.41
CA GLY A 134 -39.57 10.48 -26.86
C GLY A 134 -38.40 9.78 -27.54
N SER A 135 -37.30 9.52 -26.82
CA SER A 135 -36.07 8.92 -27.39
C SER A 135 -36.26 7.58 -28.09
N ALA A 136 -37.36 6.87 -27.83
CA ALA A 136 -37.73 5.61 -28.47
C ALA A 136 -38.40 5.77 -29.85
N ALA A 137 -38.65 6.99 -30.32
CA ALA A 137 -39.36 7.26 -31.57
C ALA A 137 -38.47 7.08 -32.82
N SER A 138 -37.16 7.24 -32.69
CA SER A 138 -36.23 7.15 -33.82
C SER A 138 -34.90 6.49 -33.43
N ALA A 139 -34.27 5.82 -34.40
CA ALA A 139 -32.95 5.20 -34.19
C ALA A 139 -31.85 6.26 -33.90
N SER A 140 -31.99 7.47 -34.45
CA SER A 140 -31.10 8.59 -34.18
C SER A 140 -31.17 9.04 -32.72
N GLU A 141 -32.38 9.16 -32.15
CA GLU A 141 -32.54 9.60 -30.77
C GLU A 141 -32.02 8.57 -29.75
N ILE A 142 -32.20 7.26 -30.03
CA ILE A 142 -31.59 6.20 -29.22
C ILE A 142 -30.07 6.30 -29.31
N GLY A 143 -29.52 6.52 -30.50
CA GLY A 143 -28.08 6.69 -30.71
C GLY A 143 -27.52 7.86 -29.88
N GLU A 144 -28.22 8.99 -29.87
CA GLU A 144 -27.88 10.15 -29.05
C GLU A 144 -27.95 9.86 -27.55
N LEU A 145 -28.98 9.15 -27.08
CA LEU A 145 -29.08 8.71 -25.68
C LEU A 145 -27.86 7.87 -25.28
N LEU A 146 -27.54 6.86 -26.09
CA LEU A 146 -26.42 5.95 -25.84
C LEU A 146 -25.08 6.68 -25.86
N LEU A 147 -24.90 7.62 -26.79
CA LEU A 147 -23.72 8.48 -26.84
C LEU A 147 -23.57 9.30 -25.55
N MET A 148 -24.64 9.92 -25.06
CA MET A 148 -24.62 10.70 -23.82
C MET A 148 -24.27 9.85 -22.60
N VAL A 149 -24.76 8.61 -22.54
CA VAL A 149 -24.42 7.65 -21.48
C VAL A 149 -22.94 7.27 -21.54
N CYS A 150 -22.39 7.06 -22.73
CA CYS A 150 -20.96 6.80 -22.94
C CYS A 150 -20.11 8.00 -22.50
N VAL A 151 -20.50 9.23 -22.87
CA VAL A 151 -19.81 10.47 -22.46
C VAL A 151 -19.84 10.64 -20.95
N GLY A 152 -21.00 10.43 -20.32
CA GLY A 152 -21.15 10.51 -18.86
C GLY A 152 -20.32 9.46 -18.11
N SER A 153 -20.40 8.21 -18.56
CA SER A 153 -19.64 7.10 -17.98
C SER A 153 -18.13 7.29 -18.17
N GLY A 154 -17.70 7.71 -19.36
CA GLY A 154 -16.31 8.02 -19.68
C GLY A 154 -15.76 9.17 -18.84
N SER A 155 -16.53 10.25 -18.68
CA SER A 155 -16.15 11.41 -17.86
C SER A 155 -16.02 11.03 -16.38
N ALA A 156 -16.92 10.20 -15.86
CA ALA A 156 -16.84 9.68 -14.50
C ALA A 156 -15.63 8.76 -14.29
N LEU A 157 -15.34 7.88 -15.24
CA LEU A 157 -14.15 7.02 -15.19
C LEU A 157 -12.86 7.84 -15.28
N LEU A 158 -12.80 8.83 -16.17
CA LEU A 158 -11.65 9.73 -16.32
C LEU A 158 -11.42 10.51 -15.03
N THR A 159 -12.48 11.09 -14.47
CA THR A 159 -12.44 11.81 -13.19
C THR A 159 -11.94 10.90 -12.07
N GLN A 160 -12.48 9.67 -11.97
CA GLN A 160 -12.04 8.70 -10.98
C GLN A 160 -10.60 8.24 -11.17
N LEU A 161 -10.10 8.16 -12.39
CA LEU A 161 -8.73 7.78 -12.70
C LEU A 161 -7.75 8.90 -12.36
N VAL A 162 -8.09 10.14 -12.73
CA VAL A 162 -7.28 11.34 -12.46
C VAL A 162 -7.26 11.66 -10.97
N LEU A 163 -8.40 11.59 -10.30
CA LEU A 163 -8.55 11.84 -8.86
C LEU A 163 -8.34 10.58 -8.01
N ALA A 164 -8.00 9.43 -8.61
CA ALA A 164 -7.65 8.23 -7.86
C ALA A 164 -6.53 8.61 -6.88
N PRO A 165 -6.65 8.28 -5.59
CA PRO A 165 -5.54 8.51 -4.66
C PRO A 165 -4.35 7.78 -5.24
N SER A 166 -3.21 8.48 -5.44
CA SER A 166 -1.96 7.78 -5.62
C SER A 166 -1.86 6.79 -4.46
N VAL A 167 -1.64 5.51 -4.77
CA VAL A 167 -1.44 4.49 -3.74
C VAL A 167 -0.17 4.93 -3.02
N ARG A 168 -0.31 5.67 -1.92
CA ARG A 168 0.84 6.17 -1.16
C ARG A 168 1.37 4.98 -0.39
N PHE A 169 2.63 4.67 -0.64
CA PHE A 169 3.43 3.61 -0.03
C PHE A 169 3.58 3.72 1.50
N ARG A 170 3.03 4.79 2.12
CA ARG A 170 3.14 5.12 3.55
C ARG A 170 2.87 3.96 4.51
N ASP A 171 1.87 3.11 4.26
CA ASP A 171 1.59 2.00 5.19
C ASP A 171 2.69 0.92 5.16
N ALA A 172 3.34 0.70 4.00
CA ALA A 172 4.46 -0.22 3.88
C ALA A 172 5.77 0.44 4.35
N GLU A 173 6.00 1.71 4.01
CA GLU A 173 7.11 2.52 4.52
C GLU A 173 7.12 2.53 6.06
N ASP A 174 5.98 2.84 6.70
CA ASP A 174 5.87 2.92 8.15
C ASP A 174 6.11 1.55 8.82
N ALA A 175 5.70 0.46 8.17
CA ALA A 175 5.89 -0.90 8.68
C ALA A 175 7.34 -1.38 8.55
N VAL A 176 8.00 -1.13 7.41
CA VAL A 176 9.44 -1.43 7.23
C VAL A 176 10.30 -0.56 8.14
N ARG A 177 9.97 0.72 8.26
CA ARG A 177 10.62 1.64 9.20
C ARG A 177 10.51 1.12 10.64
N GLY A 178 9.34 0.65 11.05
CA GLY A 178 9.14 0.06 12.37
C GLY A 178 9.99 -1.19 12.61
N PHE A 179 10.23 -2.00 11.57
CA PHE A 179 11.11 -3.17 11.69
C PHE A 179 12.58 -2.78 11.85
N ALA A 180 13.07 -1.85 11.02
CA ALA A 180 14.43 -1.31 11.12
C ALA A 180 14.67 -0.64 12.49
N ASP A 181 13.71 0.15 12.97
CA ASP A 181 13.72 0.79 14.29
C ASP A 181 13.84 -0.23 15.43
N SER A 182 13.03 -1.29 15.38
CA SER A 182 13.05 -2.34 16.42
C SER A 182 14.39 -3.10 16.44
N LEU A 183 15.02 -3.29 15.27
CA LEU A 183 16.33 -3.92 15.16
C LEU A 183 17.43 -3.02 15.71
N ALA A 184 17.48 -1.75 15.27
CA ALA A 184 18.45 -0.77 15.73
C ALA A 184 18.39 -0.61 17.25
N TYR A 185 17.17 -0.44 17.80
CA TYR A 185 16.95 -0.31 19.23
C TYR A 185 17.41 -1.53 20.03
N LEU A 186 17.19 -2.76 19.54
CA LEU A 186 17.68 -3.94 20.25
C LEU A 186 19.20 -4.01 20.26
N VAL A 187 19.88 -3.73 19.14
CA VAL A 187 21.34 -3.72 19.08
C VAL A 187 21.90 -2.65 20.02
N ASP A 188 21.32 -1.45 20.01
CA ASP A 188 21.70 -0.34 20.89
C ASP A 188 21.58 -0.70 22.37
N GLU A 189 20.47 -1.32 22.78
CA GLU A 189 20.26 -1.75 24.16
C GLU A 189 21.25 -2.83 24.61
N ILE A 190 21.64 -3.74 23.71
CA ILE A 190 22.68 -4.73 24.01
C ILE A 190 24.04 -4.04 24.10
N ALA A 191 24.38 -3.14 23.16
CA ALA A 191 25.63 -2.40 23.17
C ALA A 191 25.81 -1.59 24.47
N ASN A 192 24.78 -0.88 24.91
CA ASN A 192 24.78 -0.11 26.14
C ASN A 192 24.96 -0.99 27.38
N GLY A 193 24.19 -2.08 27.51
CA GLY A 193 24.36 -2.99 28.64
C GLY A 193 25.73 -3.68 28.67
N MET A 194 26.34 -3.94 27.51
CA MET A 194 27.71 -4.47 27.44
C MET A 194 28.76 -3.46 27.93
N ARG A 195 28.57 -2.15 27.63
CA ARG A 195 29.46 -1.07 28.09
C ARG A 195 29.39 -0.84 29.59
N GLU A 196 28.21 -1.01 30.18
CA GLU A 196 27.99 -0.99 31.64
C GLU A 196 28.62 -2.19 32.36
N GLY A 197 29.13 -3.17 31.60
CA GLY A 197 29.76 -4.37 32.14
C GLY A 197 28.72 -5.38 32.60
N ARG A 198 29.02 -6.14 33.65
CA ARG A 198 28.14 -7.23 34.09
C ARG A 198 26.79 -6.76 34.63
N ASP A 199 26.77 -5.63 35.32
CA ASP A 199 25.58 -5.14 36.00
C ASP A 199 24.54 -4.60 34.99
N GLY A 200 24.96 -4.25 33.77
CA GLY A 200 24.08 -3.85 32.68
C GLY A 200 23.52 -5.00 31.83
N LEU A 201 23.90 -6.26 32.10
CA LEU A 201 23.44 -7.40 31.33
C LEU A 201 21.99 -7.79 31.69
N ASP A 202 21.02 -7.31 30.90
CA ASP A 202 19.61 -7.72 31.02
C ASP A 202 19.23 -8.71 29.90
N THR A 203 19.87 -9.88 29.91
CA THR A 203 19.74 -10.85 28.82
C THR A 203 18.30 -11.36 28.64
N ARG A 204 17.54 -11.49 29.73
CA ARG A 204 16.13 -11.87 29.70
C ARG A 204 15.27 -10.83 28.98
N ARG A 205 15.54 -9.53 29.17
CA ARG A 205 14.85 -8.49 28.43
C ARG A 205 15.25 -8.51 26.96
N TRP A 206 16.52 -8.69 26.65
CA TRP A 206 16.99 -8.76 25.26
C TRP A 206 16.39 -9.94 24.51
N VAL A 207 16.29 -11.13 25.12
CA VAL A 207 15.62 -12.29 24.51
C VAL A 207 14.13 -11.99 24.22
N ARG A 208 13.40 -11.35 25.14
CA ARG A 208 12.01 -10.95 24.90
C ARG A 208 11.88 -9.95 23.74
N MET A 209 12.78 -8.97 23.69
CA MET A 209 12.82 -8.00 22.59
C MET A 209 13.14 -8.69 21.25
N ALA A 210 14.11 -9.59 21.23
CA ALA A 210 14.48 -10.36 20.04
C ALA A 210 13.32 -11.24 19.56
N GLN A 211 12.56 -11.86 20.47
CA GLN A 211 11.33 -12.59 20.15
C GLN A 211 10.25 -11.69 19.54
N SER A 212 10.11 -10.45 20.02
CA SER A 212 9.12 -9.51 19.48
C SER A 212 9.37 -9.09 18.03
N LEU A 213 10.63 -9.14 17.56
CA LEU A 213 11.00 -8.76 16.18
C LEU A 213 10.25 -9.53 15.09
N SER A 214 9.85 -10.79 15.33
CA SER A 214 9.13 -11.57 14.32
C SER A 214 7.75 -10.99 14.00
N SER A 215 7.10 -10.36 14.99
CA SER A 215 5.81 -9.69 14.78
C SER A 215 5.96 -8.43 13.91
N THR A 216 7.01 -7.63 14.13
CA THR A 216 7.30 -6.44 13.33
C THR A 216 7.69 -6.81 11.90
N ARG A 217 8.49 -7.87 11.74
CA ARG A 217 8.84 -8.46 10.46
C ARG A 217 7.62 -8.95 9.68
N GLU A 218 6.70 -9.68 10.33
CA GLU A 218 5.47 -10.16 9.70
C GLU A 218 4.57 -9.00 9.26
N ASN A 219 4.45 -7.96 10.08
CA ASN A 219 3.71 -6.76 9.72
C ASN A 219 4.34 -6.06 8.50
N ALA A 220 5.66 -5.90 8.46
CA ALA A 220 6.39 -5.32 7.34
C ALA A 220 6.16 -6.12 6.04
N ARG A 221 6.31 -7.45 6.09
CA ARG A 221 6.08 -8.33 4.94
C ARG A 221 4.63 -8.28 4.45
N ALA A 222 3.67 -8.39 5.36
CA ALA A 222 2.25 -8.32 5.01
C ALA A 222 1.85 -6.94 4.50
N ALA A 223 2.49 -5.86 4.95
CA ALA A 223 2.25 -4.52 4.41
C ALA A 223 2.75 -4.41 2.97
N VAL A 224 3.97 -4.89 2.67
CA VAL A 224 4.52 -4.90 1.31
C VAL A 224 3.71 -5.79 0.37
N GLU A 225 3.31 -6.98 0.80
CA GLU A 225 2.46 -7.89 -0.01
C GLU A 225 1.09 -7.26 -0.32
N ARG A 226 0.43 -6.65 0.67
CA ARG A 226 -0.83 -5.90 0.46
C ARG A 226 -0.65 -4.72 -0.51
N GLN A 227 0.51 -4.06 -0.49
CA GLN A 227 0.81 -3.01 -1.46
C GLN A 227 1.07 -3.58 -2.86
N ASP A 228 1.78 -4.70 -3.01
CA ASP A 228 1.98 -5.35 -4.31
C ASP A 228 0.64 -5.73 -4.95
N GLU A 229 -0.27 -6.30 -4.16
CA GLU A 229 -1.63 -6.61 -4.62
C GLU A 229 -2.38 -5.34 -5.07
N ARG A 230 -2.31 -4.25 -4.29
CA ARG A 230 -2.94 -2.97 -4.65
C ARG A 230 -2.34 -2.32 -5.89
N VAL A 231 -1.02 -2.40 -6.05
CA VAL A 231 -0.30 -1.86 -7.22
C VAL A 231 -0.63 -2.65 -8.47
N ARG A 232 -0.69 -4.00 -8.39
CA ARG A 232 -1.14 -4.86 -9.50
C ARG A 232 -2.58 -4.56 -9.91
N LEU A 233 -3.43 -4.29 -8.94
CA LEU A 233 -4.84 -3.98 -9.16
C LEU A 233 -5.10 -2.49 -9.51
N ASN A 234 -4.06 -1.67 -9.66
CA ASN A 234 -4.22 -0.25 -9.97
C ASN A 234 -4.37 -0.01 -11.49
N PRO A 235 -5.57 0.35 -12.00
CA PRO A 235 -5.79 0.57 -13.43
C PRO A 235 -4.93 1.72 -13.98
N ARG A 236 -4.52 2.68 -13.16
CA ARG A 236 -3.66 3.79 -13.60
C ARG A 236 -2.28 3.32 -14.03
N ARG A 237 -1.74 2.21 -13.49
CA ARG A 237 -0.45 1.63 -13.93
C ARG A 237 -0.55 0.90 -15.27
N VAL A 238 -1.70 0.26 -15.53
CA VAL A 238 -1.96 -0.42 -16.81
C VAL A 238 -2.16 0.59 -17.95
N LEU A 239 -2.82 1.72 -17.66
CA LEU A 239 -3.16 2.75 -18.65
C LEU A 239 -2.08 3.84 -18.79
N MET A 240 -1.39 4.21 -17.71
CA MET A 240 -0.30 5.18 -17.72
C MET A 240 0.98 4.47 -17.31
N ARG A 241 1.92 4.30 -18.25
CA ARG A 241 3.31 3.85 -18.02
C ARG A 241 4.07 4.90 -17.18
N SER A 242 3.61 5.15 -15.95
CA SER A 242 4.30 6.04 -15.03
C SER A 242 5.56 5.33 -14.55
N GLY A 243 6.70 5.73 -15.10
CA GLY A 243 8.02 5.42 -14.55
C GLY A 243 8.23 6.13 -13.21
N SER A 244 9.15 5.61 -12.40
CA SER A 244 9.56 6.05 -11.05
C SER A 244 8.77 5.52 -9.85
N THR A 245 8.32 4.27 -9.87
CA THR A 245 8.07 3.56 -8.60
C THR A 245 9.33 2.80 -8.24
N VAL A 246 10.00 3.21 -7.16
CA VAL A 246 10.97 2.38 -6.42
C VAL A 246 10.41 0.96 -6.37
N SER A 247 11.25 0.01 -6.73
CA SER A 247 10.81 -1.37 -6.93
C SER A 247 10.29 -1.91 -5.58
N LEU A 248 9.08 -2.49 -5.54
CA LEU A 248 8.65 -3.31 -4.40
C LEU A 248 9.61 -4.50 -4.18
N GLY A 249 10.53 -4.76 -5.12
CA GLY A 249 11.69 -5.63 -4.95
C GLY A 249 12.68 -5.06 -3.93
N THR A 250 13.04 -3.77 -4.01
CA THR A 250 13.95 -3.09 -3.06
C THR A 250 13.47 -3.22 -1.61
N TYR A 251 12.17 -3.02 -1.35
CA TYR A 251 11.56 -3.27 -0.03
C TYR A 251 11.70 -4.73 0.42
N ARG A 252 11.47 -5.69 -0.48
CA ARG A 252 11.56 -7.13 -0.17
C ARG A 252 13.00 -7.56 0.12
N LYS A 253 13.97 -7.04 -0.63
CA LYS A 253 15.41 -7.27 -0.43
C LYS A 253 15.84 -6.79 0.95
N TRP A 254 15.53 -5.54 1.31
CA TRP A 254 15.83 -5.00 2.64
C TRP A 254 15.11 -5.71 3.78
N ILE A 255 13.82 -6.07 3.63
CA ILE A 255 13.13 -6.89 4.63
C ILE A 255 13.83 -8.23 4.80
N ALA A 256 14.26 -8.88 3.71
CA ALA A 256 14.94 -10.17 3.78
C ALA A 256 16.33 -10.04 4.45
N ALA A 257 17.11 -9.03 4.11
CA ALA A 257 18.40 -8.74 4.75
C ALA A 257 18.24 -8.49 6.26
N MET A 258 17.29 -7.65 6.65
CA MET A 258 16.97 -7.37 8.05
C MET A 258 16.42 -8.60 8.80
N ASP A 259 15.62 -9.44 8.13
CA ASP A 259 15.15 -10.72 8.68
C ASP A 259 16.34 -11.62 9.01
N ARG A 260 17.24 -11.86 8.03
CA ARG A 260 18.47 -12.65 8.20
C ARG A 260 19.37 -12.09 9.32
N ALA A 261 19.59 -10.77 9.35
CA ALA A 261 20.30 -10.09 10.43
C ALA A 261 19.66 -10.34 11.82
N SER A 262 18.31 -10.36 11.90
CA SER A 262 17.59 -10.60 13.16
C SER A 262 17.82 -12.00 13.74
N TRP A 263 18.10 -13.01 12.90
CA TRP A 263 18.42 -14.38 13.35
C TRP A 263 19.75 -14.41 14.11
N HIS A 264 20.76 -13.69 13.63
CA HIS A 264 22.05 -13.56 14.32
C HIS A 264 21.91 -12.82 15.64
N LEU A 265 21.07 -11.78 15.69
CA LEU A 265 20.78 -11.06 16.93
C LEU A 265 20.06 -11.94 17.97
N ARG A 266 19.15 -12.81 17.52
CA ARG A 266 18.53 -13.84 18.36
C ARG A 266 19.54 -14.87 18.87
N SER A 267 20.49 -15.29 18.03
CA SER A 267 21.58 -16.18 18.42
C SER A 267 22.46 -15.55 19.51
N ILE A 268 22.87 -14.29 19.32
CA ILE A 268 23.65 -13.52 20.30
C ILE A 268 22.91 -13.44 21.63
N THR A 269 21.66 -12.96 21.62
CA THR A 269 20.87 -12.80 22.85
C THR A 269 20.62 -14.13 23.57
N SER A 270 20.33 -15.20 22.83
CA SER A 270 20.15 -16.54 23.40
C SER A 270 21.44 -17.11 23.98
N THR A 271 22.59 -16.87 23.33
CA THR A 271 23.90 -17.32 23.82
C THR A 271 24.25 -16.61 25.13
N LEU A 272 24.08 -15.29 25.19
CA LEU A 272 24.31 -14.49 26.39
C LEU A 272 23.42 -14.91 27.55
N ASP A 273 22.13 -15.11 27.29
CA ASP A 273 21.17 -15.56 28.29
C ASP A 273 21.45 -16.98 28.81
N THR A 274 21.92 -17.89 27.94
CA THR A 274 22.36 -19.23 28.35
C THR A 274 23.58 -19.17 29.27
N LEU A 275 24.52 -18.26 29.00
CA LEU A 275 25.71 -18.05 29.83
C LEU A 275 25.38 -17.43 31.19
N GLU A 276 24.44 -16.50 31.24
CA GLU A 276 24.01 -15.87 32.49
C GLU A 276 23.31 -16.87 33.43
N ARG A 277 22.47 -17.75 32.84
CA ARG A 277 21.70 -18.78 33.56
C ARG A 277 22.51 -20.03 33.91
N GLY A 278 23.54 -20.35 33.15
CA GLY A 278 24.34 -21.56 33.33
C GLY A 278 25.34 -21.48 34.49
N THR A 279 25.99 -22.61 34.78
CA THR A 279 27.08 -22.71 35.77
C THR A 279 28.36 -21.97 35.34
N SER A 280 28.43 -21.62 34.05
CA SER A 280 29.57 -21.00 33.36
C SER A 280 29.33 -19.52 33.11
N ARG A 281 29.05 -18.75 34.17
CA ARG A 281 28.94 -17.29 34.07
C ARG A 281 30.26 -16.71 33.55
N LEU A 282 30.17 -15.64 32.76
CA LEU A 282 31.35 -14.90 32.31
C LEU A 282 32.26 -14.60 33.53
N PRO A 283 33.57 -14.87 33.48
CA PRO A 283 34.49 -14.54 34.57
C PRO A 283 34.83 -13.03 34.60
N ALA A 284 35.41 -12.52 35.70
CA ALA A 284 35.55 -11.07 35.92
C ALA A 284 36.53 -10.43 34.94
N GLU A 285 37.52 -11.20 34.50
CA GLU A 285 38.39 -10.92 33.37
C GLU A 285 37.67 -10.69 32.03
N SER A 286 36.35 -10.93 31.94
CA SER A 286 35.57 -10.68 30.72
C SER A 286 35.10 -9.23 30.57
N GLU A 287 35.27 -8.34 31.56
CA GLU A 287 34.84 -6.94 31.43
C GLU A 287 35.51 -6.21 30.26
N GLY A 288 36.80 -6.48 30.00
CA GLY A 288 37.49 -5.94 28.84
C GLY A 288 36.86 -6.39 27.53
N PHE A 289 36.48 -7.67 27.44
CA PHE A 289 35.76 -8.21 26.28
C PHE A 289 34.37 -7.59 26.13
N LEU A 290 33.60 -7.42 27.22
CA LEU A 290 32.26 -6.83 27.17
C LEU A 290 32.31 -5.40 26.61
N ARG A 291 33.29 -4.59 27.01
CA ARG A 291 33.45 -3.23 26.45
C ARG A 291 33.79 -3.25 24.96
N VAL A 292 34.76 -4.07 24.55
CA VAL A 292 35.14 -4.20 23.13
C VAL A 292 33.97 -4.71 22.28
N TYR A 293 33.22 -5.69 22.79
CA TYR A 293 32.04 -6.22 22.12
C TYR A 293 30.89 -5.20 22.08
N GLY A 294 30.74 -4.40 23.13
CA GLY A 294 29.82 -3.25 23.18
C GLY A 294 30.14 -2.22 22.10
N ASP A 295 31.41 -1.83 21.94
CA ASP A 295 31.85 -0.92 20.88
C ASP A 295 31.61 -1.48 19.47
N LEU A 296 31.77 -2.81 19.30
CA LEU A 296 31.44 -3.49 18.05
C LEU A 296 29.92 -3.45 17.77
N LEU A 297 29.08 -3.73 18.77
CA LEU A 297 27.63 -3.64 18.62
C LEU A 297 27.17 -2.19 18.40
N ASP A 298 27.87 -1.20 18.94
CA ASP A 298 27.62 0.22 18.68
C ASP A 298 27.83 0.56 17.20
N ALA A 299 28.89 0.02 16.59
CA ALA A 299 29.12 0.16 15.14
C ALA A 299 28.01 -0.50 14.31
N VAL A 300 27.43 -1.61 14.78
CA VAL A 300 26.25 -2.25 14.15
C VAL A 300 24.99 -1.41 14.35
N SER A 301 24.80 -0.83 15.55
CA SER A 301 23.69 0.09 15.87
C SER A 301 23.71 1.29 14.93
N ASP A 302 24.90 1.89 14.76
CA ASP A 302 25.15 2.99 13.82
C ASP A 302 24.73 2.65 12.38
N VAL A 303 25.05 1.43 11.91
CA VAL A 303 24.64 0.96 10.57
C VAL A 303 23.12 0.87 10.47
N LEU A 304 22.46 0.26 11.46
CA LEU A 304 21.01 0.07 11.45
C LEU A 304 20.24 1.39 11.59
N TRP A 305 20.72 2.33 12.41
CA TRP A 305 20.18 3.68 12.50
C TRP A 305 20.36 4.46 11.20
N THR A 306 21.52 4.39 10.56
CA THR A 306 21.74 5.02 9.24
C THR A 306 20.80 4.43 8.19
N LEU A 307 20.63 3.10 8.19
CA LEU A 307 19.69 2.40 7.32
C LEU A 307 18.24 2.87 7.54
N HIS A 308 17.85 3.12 8.80
CA HIS A 308 16.55 3.64 9.18
C HIS A 308 16.34 5.11 8.76
N GLU A 309 17.31 5.98 9.07
CA GLU A 309 17.23 7.43 8.83
C GLU A 309 17.26 7.77 7.35
N ASP A 310 18.19 7.16 6.61
CA ASP A 310 18.32 7.34 5.16
C ASP A 310 17.24 6.58 4.39
N ARG A 311 16.48 5.71 5.06
CA ARG A 311 15.41 4.89 4.50
C ARG A 311 15.88 4.15 3.26
N ALA A 312 16.87 3.27 3.43
CA ALA A 312 17.53 2.60 2.31
C ALA A 312 16.56 1.84 1.37
N TRP A 313 15.36 1.50 1.83
CA TRP A 313 14.29 0.87 1.04
C TRP A 313 13.48 1.84 0.15
N GLU A 314 13.63 3.17 0.29
CA GLU A 314 12.96 4.20 -0.53
C GLU A 314 13.77 4.59 -1.80
N SER A 315 14.93 3.97 -2.04
CA SER A 315 15.81 4.27 -3.18
C SER A 315 16.35 2.99 -3.78
N ASP A 316 16.42 2.89 -5.12
CA ASP A 316 17.12 1.80 -5.82
C ASP A 316 18.66 1.97 -5.78
N ARG A 317 19.15 3.06 -5.15
CA ARG A 317 20.57 3.26 -4.86
C ARG A 317 20.80 3.33 -3.37
N VAL A 318 21.83 2.64 -2.91
CA VAL A 318 22.19 2.62 -1.50
C VAL A 318 22.81 3.96 -1.10
N PRO A 319 22.35 4.58 0.01
CA PRO A 319 22.93 5.83 0.50
C PRO A 319 24.43 5.69 0.79
N GLU A 320 25.23 6.67 0.36
CA GLU A 320 26.68 6.71 0.62
C GLU A 320 27.01 6.73 2.12
N GLY A 321 26.10 7.25 2.96
CA GLY A 321 26.19 7.21 4.41
C GLY A 321 26.19 5.77 4.93
N LEU A 322 25.22 4.97 4.50
CA LEU A 322 25.08 3.56 4.88
C LEU A 322 26.28 2.73 4.45
N SER A 323 26.73 2.89 3.20
CA SER A 323 27.90 2.14 2.69
C SER A 323 29.16 2.39 3.53
N ARG A 324 29.45 3.67 3.86
CA ARG A 324 30.60 4.01 4.70
C ARG A 324 30.51 3.43 6.11
N ARG A 325 29.31 3.40 6.70
CA ARG A 325 29.11 2.82 8.04
C ARG A 325 29.28 1.30 8.04
N LEU A 326 28.77 0.61 7.00
CA LEU A 326 28.97 -0.82 6.81
C LEU A 326 30.45 -1.18 6.70
N ASP A 327 31.18 -0.49 5.81
CA ASP A 327 32.61 -0.73 5.62
C ASP A 327 33.39 -0.49 6.93
N ARG A 328 33.04 0.58 7.67
CA ARG A 328 33.63 0.89 8.97
C ARG A 328 33.33 -0.18 10.03
N ALA A 329 32.13 -0.72 10.07
CA ALA A 329 31.75 -1.77 11.02
C ALA A 329 32.50 -3.08 10.74
N LEU A 330 32.68 -3.44 9.46
CA LEU A 330 33.49 -4.59 9.04
C LEU A 330 34.96 -4.43 9.44
N GLU A 331 35.55 -3.23 9.30
CA GLU A 331 36.89 -2.95 9.82
C GLU A 331 37.01 -3.15 11.34
N VAL A 332 35.95 -2.82 12.10
CA VAL A 332 35.92 -3.04 13.56
C VAL A 332 35.90 -4.54 13.86
N VAL A 333 35.13 -5.34 13.11
CA VAL A 333 35.12 -6.80 13.23
C VAL A 333 36.51 -7.38 12.97
N ASP A 334 37.20 -6.96 11.90
CA ASP A 334 38.53 -7.46 11.55
C ASP A 334 39.57 -7.15 12.65
N ARG A 335 39.52 -5.94 13.22
CA ARG A 335 40.37 -5.59 14.37
C ARG A 335 40.07 -6.48 15.57
N CYS A 336 38.80 -6.64 15.93
CA CYS A 336 38.39 -7.50 17.04
C CYS A 336 38.83 -8.96 16.84
N ARG A 337 38.73 -9.49 15.62
CA ARG A 337 39.19 -10.84 15.28
C ARG A 337 40.68 -10.98 15.52
N THR A 338 41.47 -10.04 15.01
CA THR A 338 42.92 -10.10 15.13
C THR A 338 43.38 -9.96 16.58
N ASP A 339 42.69 -9.15 17.38
CA ASP A 339 42.97 -9.02 18.81
C ASP A 339 42.57 -10.29 19.60
N LEU A 340 41.48 -10.95 19.20
CA LEU A 340 41.07 -12.24 19.76
C LEU A 340 42.11 -13.34 19.47
N GLU A 341 42.68 -13.36 18.26
CA GLU A 341 43.70 -14.33 17.84
C GLU A 341 45.05 -14.11 18.56
N ARG A 342 45.37 -12.86 18.91
CA ARG A 342 46.61 -12.52 19.65
C ARG A 342 46.48 -12.72 21.16
N GLY A 343 45.27 -12.68 21.71
CA GLY A 343 45.00 -12.86 23.14
C GLY A 343 45.19 -14.31 23.58
N GLU A 344 45.79 -14.53 24.75
CA GLU A 344 45.97 -15.88 25.32
C GLU A 344 44.63 -16.59 25.58
N SER A 345 44.63 -17.91 25.33
CA SER A 345 43.56 -18.91 25.47
C SER A 345 42.96 -19.02 26.88
N GLY A 346 42.31 -17.96 27.35
CA GLY A 346 41.49 -17.97 28.55
C GLY A 346 40.27 -18.89 28.41
N SER A 347 39.67 -19.24 29.55
CA SER A 347 38.37 -19.92 29.55
C SER A 347 37.33 -19.08 28.76
N HIS A 348 36.51 -19.73 27.93
CA HIS A 348 35.47 -19.13 27.08
C HIS A 348 35.88 -18.48 25.74
N TRP A 349 37.07 -18.76 25.18
CA TRP A 349 37.44 -18.30 23.83
C TRP A 349 36.41 -18.71 22.75
N HIS A 350 35.82 -19.90 22.87
CA HIS A 350 34.78 -20.40 21.96
C HIS A 350 33.54 -19.50 21.90
N VAL A 351 33.13 -18.96 23.06
CA VAL A 351 31.96 -18.07 23.17
C VAL A 351 32.26 -16.71 22.54
N ARG A 352 33.44 -16.17 22.79
CA ARG A 352 33.86 -14.89 22.21
C ARG A 352 33.93 -14.99 20.69
N GLY A 353 34.48 -16.10 20.18
CA GLY A 353 34.50 -16.41 18.76
C GLY A 353 33.09 -16.54 18.16
N SER A 354 32.18 -17.28 18.81
CA SER A 354 30.81 -17.43 18.29
C SER A 354 30.05 -16.11 18.24
N LEU A 355 30.17 -15.28 19.28
CA LEU A 355 29.55 -13.96 19.33
C LEU A 355 30.09 -13.01 18.27
N LEU A 356 31.39 -13.07 17.99
CA LEU A 356 32.02 -12.29 16.92
C LEU A 356 31.55 -12.78 15.54
N THR A 357 31.50 -14.09 15.31
CA THR A 357 30.99 -14.67 14.06
C THR A 357 29.53 -14.28 13.80
N ASP A 358 28.69 -14.25 14.83
CA ASP A 358 27.29 -13.82 14.66
C ASP A 358 27.19 -12.34 14.25
N VAL A 359 28.04 -11.45 14.80
CA VAL A 359 28.08 -10.04 14.38
C VAL A 359 28.59 -9.89 12.95
N GLU A 360 29.64 -10.62 12.59
CA GLU A 360 30.18 -10.63 11.23
C GLU A 360 29.12 -11.05 10.21
N ARG A 361 28.40 -12.15 10.51
CA ARG A 361 27.32 -12.64 9.65
C ARG A 361 26.20 -11.62 9.55
N LEU A 362 25.79 -11.01 10.67
CA LEU A 362 24.80 -9.93 10.67
C LEU A 362 25.18 -8.81 9.71
N LEU A 363 26.43 -8.33 9.75
CA LEU A 363 26.91 -7.28 8.86
C LEU A 363 26.96 -7.73 7.40
N HIS A 364 27.35 -8.99 7.13
CA HIS A 364 27.30 -9.56 5.78
C HIS A 364 25.88 -9.60 5.22
N GLU A 365 24.87 -9.95 6.03
CA GLU A 365 23.48 -9.95 5.59
C GLU A 365 23.00 -8.55 5.17
N LEU A 366 23.46 -7.51 5.87
CA LEU A 366 23.19 -6.11 5.50
C LEU A 366 23.97 -5.68 4.24
N GLN A 367 25.19 -6.19 4.06
CA GLN A 367 26.00 -5.95 2.87
C GLN A 367 25.43 -6.64 1.63
N GLU A 368 24.89 -7.85 1.76
CA GLU A 368 24.13 -8.52 0.69
C GLU A 368 22.89 -7.71 0.34
N GLY A 369 22.16 -7.19 1.34
CA GLY A 369 21.04 -6.28 1.12
C GLY A 369 21.41 -5.04 0.30
N ARG A 370 22.63 -4.50 0.49
CA ARG A 370 23.19 -3.43 -0.34
C ARG A 370 23.41 -3.87 -1.78
N SER A 371 24.13 -4.99 -2.00
CA SER A 371 24.43 -5.50 -3.34
C SER A 371 23.17 -5.84 -4.13
N ASP A 372 22.21 -6.51 -3.48
CA ASP A 372 20.92 -6.86 -4.09
C ASP A 372 20.14 -5.62 -4.53
N ALA A 373 20.26 -4.51 -3.80
CA ALA A 373 19.56 -3.26 -4.13
C ALA A 373 20.18 -2.55 -5.35
N GLU A 374 21.49 -2.70 -5.60
CA GLU A 374 22.21 -2.03 -6.69
C GLU A 374 22.12 -2.76 -8.05
N ASP A 375 21.81 -4.06 -8.06
CA ASP A 375 21.76 -4.93 -9.26
C ASP A 375 20.45 -4.82 -10.09
N GLU A 376 19.57 -3.85 -9.83
CA GLU A 376 18.26 -3.64 -10.51
C GLU A 376 18.21 -2.35 -11.33
#